data_AF-A0A364Y792-F1
#
_entry.id   AF-A0A364Y792-F1
#
_cell.length_a   1.000
_cell.length_b   1.000
_cell.length_c   1.000
_cell.angle_alpha   90.00
_cell.angle_beta   90.00
_cell.angle_gamma   90.00
#
_symmetry.space_group_name_H-M   'P 1'
#
loop_
_entity.id
_entity.type
_entity.pdbx_description
1 polymer ?
#
loop_
_entity_poly.entity_id
_entity_poly.type
_entity_poly.pdbx_seq_one_letter_code
_entity_poly.pdbx_strand_id
1 'polypeptide(L)'
;MKEYHKIQTVFLRTPESKFKTLMEGHWALPEFELLKDVQWVWSEKIDGTNIRIMWDGEQVRFGGRTDDAHIPSFLLNVLQEKFTPSLLRAVFKDAKAVCIYGEGYGHKIQKGEHYIANGCDFILFDVLVDGWWLTRSNLEDVSTKMNIAIVPLIGKGTLMEAIDFVKKGFTSTIAQNKAYVAEGLICKPAIELFNRQGTRIVAKIKHRDFIGK
;
A
#
# COMPACT_ATOMS: atom_id res chain seq x y z
N MET A 1 -3.33 -16.77 -8.70
CA MET A 1 -2.43 -15.62 -8.43
C MET A 1 -2.74 -15.08 -7.03
N LYS A 2 -1.78 -14.51 -6.30
CA LYS A 2 -1.94 -14.22 -4.86
C LYS A 2 -2.63 -12.87 -4.63
N GLU A 3 -3.80 -12.87 -3.97
CA GLU A 3 -4.43 -11.65 -3.47
C GLU A 3 -3.51 -10.93 -2.48
N TYR A 4 -3.61 -9.59 -2.42
CA TYR A 4 -2.85 -8.84 -1.44
C TYR A 4 -3.49 -8.99 -0.06
N HIS A 5 -2.68 -9.34 0.94
CA HIS A 5 -3.15 -9.59 2.29
C HIS A 5 -3.84 -8.35 2.88
N LYS A 6 -4.89 -8.58 3.67
CA LYS A 6 -5.53 -7.49 4.42
C LYS A 6 -4.56 -7.00 5.49
N ILE A 7 -4.16 -5.73 5.40
CA ILE A 7 -3.33 -5.08 6.43
C ILE A 7 -4.19 -4.73 7.64
N GLN A 8 -3.73 -5.12 8.84
CA GLN A 8 -4.40 -4.85 10.10
C GLN A 8 -4.02 -3.47 10.65
N THR A 9 -4.98 -2.82 11.32
CA THR A 9 -4.67 -1.61 12.10
C THR A 9 -3.94 -2.00 13.38
N VAL A 10 -3.20 -1.07 14.00
CA VAL A 10 -2.34 -1.33 15.15
C VAL A 10 -3.08 -1.77 16.41
N PHE A 11 -4.28 -1.23 16.65
CA PHE A 11 -5.06 -1.47 17.87
C PHE A 11 -6.45 -2.03 17.57
N LEU A 12 -7.05 -2.69 18.55
CA LEU A 12 -8.46 -3.10 18.51
C LEU A 12 -9.37 -1.86 18.44
N ARG A 13 -10.59 -2.05 17.92
CA ARG A 13 -11.61 -0.99 17.81
C ARG A 13 -12.56 -1.06 19.00
N THR A 14 -12.93 0.11 19.51
CA THR A 14 -13.83 0.24 20.68
C THR A 14 -15.31 0.11 20.25
N PRO A 15 -16.12 -0.74 20.91
CA PRO A 15 -17.57 -0.80 20.71
C PRO A 15 -18.28 0.51 21.03
N GLU A 16 -17.78 1.29 22.00
CA GLU A 16 -18.37 2.55 22.48
C GLU A 16 -18.49 3.58 21.35
N SER A 17 -17.54 3.58 20.41
CA SER A 17 -17.53 4.45 19.23
C SER A 17 -18.30 3.89 18.02
N LYS A 18 -19.04 2.78 18.18
CA LYS A 18 -19.54 1.94 17.08
C LYS A 18 -18.38 1.46 16.17
N PHE A 19 -17.26 1.09 16.79
CA PHE A 19 -16.04 0.63 16.13
C PHE A 19 -15.41 1.65 15.17
N LYS A 20 -15.63 2.96 15.38
CA LYS A 20 -15.00 4.02 14.57
C LYS A 20 -13.59 4.34 15.04
N THR A 21 -13.34 4.32 16.34
CA THR A 21 -12.05 4.66 16.96
C THR A 21 -11.32 3.44 17.53
N LEU A 22 -10.05 3.65 17.87
CA LEU A 22 -9.15 2.64 18.42
C LEU A 22 -9.16 2.63 19.95
N MET A 23 -8.95 1.45 20.52
CA MET A 23 -8.69 1.23 21.94
C MET A 23 -7.18 1.27 22.15
N GLU A 24 -6.64 2.46 22.41
CA GLU A 24 -5.18 2.67 22.51
C GLU A 24 -4.56 1.74 23.57
N GLY A 25 -3.39 1.18 23.25
CA GLY A 25 -2.70 0.19 24.08
C GLY A 25 -3.21 -1.25 23.94
N HIS A 26 -4.39 -1.48 23.33
CA HIS A 26 -4.92 -2.82 23.10
C HIS A 26 -4.57 -3.27 21.68
N TRP A 27 -3.41 -3.91 21.52
CA TRP A 27 -2.86 -4.32 20.23
C TRP A 27 -3.77 -5.28 19.47
N ALA A 28 -3.89 -5.05 18.16
CA ALA A 28 -4.72 -5.90 17.30
C ALA A 28 -4.09 -7.28 17.05
N LEU A 29 -2.77 -7.38 17.20
CA LEU A 29 -2.00 -8.60 17.02
C LEU A 29 -0.88 -8.66 18.07
N PRO A 30 -0.54 -9.85 18.62
CA PRO A 30 0.56 -10.00 19.57
C PRO A 30 1.92 -9.64 18.94
N GLU A 31 2.10 -9.83 17.64
CA GLU A 31 3.32 -9.44 16.94
C GLU A 31 3.51 -7.92 16.94
N PHE A 32 2.44 -7.12 16.86
CA PHE A 32 2.56 -5.67 16.93
C PHE A 32 2.99 -5.21 18.33
N GLU A 33 2.48 -5.86 19.38
CA GLU A 33 2.90 -5.57 20.75
C GLU A 33 4.38 -5.93 20.97
N LEU A 34 4.79 -7.11 20.53
CA LEU A 34 6.16 -7.60 20.66
C LEU A 34 7.17 -6.73 19.90
N LEU A 35 6.78 -6.25 18.71
CA LEU A 35 7.65 -5.52 17.79
C LEU A 35 7.49 -4.00 17.87
N LYS A 36 6.73 -3.47 18.82
CA LYS A 36 6.42 -2.02 18.86
C LYS A 36 7.68 -1.15 18.97
N ASP A 37 8.72 -1.65 19.64
CA ASP A 37 9.95 -0.90 19.97
C ASP A 37 11.11 -1.17 18.99
N VAL A 38 10.93 -2.05 17.99
CA VAL A 38 11.96 -2.26 16.95
C VAL A 38 11.87 -1.21 15.85
N GLN A 39 12.82 -1.21 14.91
CA GLN A 39 12.78 -0.31 13.75
C GLN A 39 11.76 -0.78 12.70
N TRP A 40 10.93 0.16 12.27
CA TRP A 40 9.97 0.06 11.17
C TRP A 40 10.27 1.13 10.12
N VAL A 41 9.89 0.83 8.89
CA VAL A 41 9.88 1.78 7.77
C VAL A 41 8.44 2.14 7.47
N TRP A 42 8.20 3.44 7.28
CA TRP A 42 6.86 3.97 7.07
C TRP A 42 6.74 4.57 5.67
N SER A 43 5.74 4.12 4.92
CA SER A 43 5.34 4.76 3.67
C SER A 43 3.99 5.43 3.82
N GLU A 44 3.72 6.43 2.99
CA GLU A 44 2.41 7.06 2.95
C GLU A 44 1.36 6.02 2.58
N LYS A 45 0.25 5.98 3.34
CA LYS A 45 -0.93 5.23 2.95
C LYS A 45 -1.76 6.08 1.99
N ILE A 46 -1.88 5.63 0.75
CA ILE A 46 -2.69 6.28 -0.27
C ILE A 46 -4.14 5.78 -0.17
N ASP A 47 -5.08 6.70 -0.29
CA ASP A 47 -6.53 6.43 -0.30
C ASP A 47 -7.00 6.27 -1.75
N GLY A 48 -7.12 5.02 -2.21
CA GLY A 48 -7.54 4.72 -3.56
C GLY A 48 -8.20 3.35 -3.65
N THR A 49 -7.84 2.59 -4.68
CA THR A 49 -8.25 1.19 -4.82
C THR A 49 -7.04 0.30 -5.07
N ASN A 50 -7.00 -0.85 -4.41
CA ASN A 50 -5.92 -1.81 -4.59
C ASN A 50 -5.95 -2.39 -6.00
N ILE A 51 -4.80 -2.38 -6.67
CA ILE A 51 -4.59 -2.91 -8.02
C ILE A 51 -3.45 -3.93 -8.02
N ARG A 52 -3.67 -5.02 -8.77
CA ARG A 52 -2.72 -6.08 -9.05
C ARG A 52 -2.46 -6.14 -10.55
N ILE A 53 -1.19 -6.01 -10.93
CA ILE A 53 -0.70 -6.30 -12.29
C ILE A 53 -0.03 -7.66 -12.24
N MET A 54 -0.51 -8.59 -13.05
CA MET A 54 -0.20 -10.01 -12.95
C MET A 54 0.46 -10.46 -14.25
N TRP A 55 1.70 -10.90 -14.17
CA TRP A 55 2.51 -11.35 -15.30
C TRP A 55 2.96 -12.79 -15.10
N ASP A 56 2.71 -13.64 -16.07
CA ASP A 56 3.04 -15.09 -16.03
C ASP A 56 4.18 -15.49 -16.98
N GLY A 57 4.97 -14.51 -17.44
CA GLY A 57 6.04 -14.73 -18.42
C GLY A 57 5.58 -14.56 -19.87
N GLU A 58 4.27 -14.44 -20.12
CA GLU A 58 3.72 -14.26 -21.46
C GLU A 58 2.60 -13.22 -21.53
N GLN A 59 1.64 -13.26 -20.61
CA GLN A 59 0.45 -12.42 -20.62
C GLN A 59 0.37 -11.54 -19.38
N VAL A 60 -0.18 -10.34 -19.56
CA VAL A 60 -0.52 -9.42 -18.48
C VAL A 60 -2.00 -9.48 -18.16
N ARG A 61 -2.33 -9.55 -16.88
CA ARG A 61 -3.70 -9.48 -16.35
C ARG A 61 -3.79 -8.40 -15.28
N PHE A 62 -4.97 -7.79 -15.18
CA PHE A 62 -5.27 -6.72 -14.22
C PHE A 62 -6.36 -7.18 -13.27
N GLY A 63 -6.18 -6.95 -11.96
CA GLY A 63 -7.15 -7.31 -10.94
C GLY A 63 -7.23 -6.26 -9.84
N GLY A 64 -8.39 -6.13 -9.18
CA GLY A 64 -8.52 -5.34 -7.96
C GLY A 64 -8.00 -6.11 -6.73
N ARG A 65 -8.41 -5.74 -5.51
CA ARG A 65 -7.99 -6.43 -4.27
C ARG A 65 -8.28 -7.93 -4.28
N THR A 66 -9.48 -8.29 -4.73
CA THR A 66 -9.94 -9.66 -4.93
C THR A 66 -10.13 -9.93 -6.41
N ASP A 67 -10.23 -11.20 -6.80
CA ASP A 67 -10.40 -11.56 -8.22
C ASP A 67 -11.73 -11.05 -8.80
N ASP A 68 -12.78 -10.96 -7.97
CA ASP A 68 -14.09 -10.40 -8.34
C ASP A 68 -14.18 -8.87 -8.27
N ALA A 69 -13.10 -8.18 -7.84
CA ALA A 69 -13.15 -6.74 -7.65
C ALA A 69 -13.19 -6.01 -9.00
N HIS A 70 -14.19 -5.15 -9.17
CA HIS A 70 -14.34 -4.34 -10.37
C HIS A 70 -13.30 -3.21 -10.43
N ILE A 71 -12.55 -3.14 -11.54
CA ILE A 71 -11.66 -2.01 -11.87
C ILE A 71 -12.43 -1.05 -12.77
N PRO A 72 -12.56 0.24 -12.41
CA PRO A 72 -13.18 1.24 -13.27
C PRO A 72 -12.46 1.32 -14.63
N SER A 73 -13.22 1.40 -15.72
CA SER A 73 -12.67 1.38 -17.09
C SER A 73 -11.64 2.46 -17.38
N PHE A 74 -11.85 3.68 -16.86
CA PHE A 74 -10.90 4.79 -17.03
C PHE A 74 -9.53 4.49 -16.38
N LEU A 75 -9.52 3.80 -15.23
CA LEU A 75 -8.28 3.36 -14.59
C LEU A 75 -7.68 2.18 -15.36
N LEU A 76 -8.50 1.22 -15.80
CA LEU A 76 -8.04 0.08 -16.57
C LEU A 76 -7.29 0.50 -17.85
N ASN A 77 -7.77 1.54 -18.55
CA ASN A 77 -7.09 2.09 -19.72
C ASN A 77 -5.68 2.59 -19.36
N VAL A 78 -5.54 3.38 -18.30
CA VAL A 78 -4.22 3.86 -17.81
C VAL A 78 -3.29 2.69 -17.47
N LEU A 79 -3.83 1.62 -16.86
CA LEU A 79 -3.05 0.43 -16.55
C LEU A 79 -2.59 -0.32 -17.80
N GLN A 80 -3.48 -0.49 -18.80
CA GLN A 80 -3.15 -1.19 -20.06
C GLN A 80 -2.09 -0.44 -20.87
N GLU A 81 -2.13 0.89 -20.86
CA GLU A 81 -1.10 1.73 -21.51
C GLU A 81 0.26 1.60 -20.82
N LYS A 82 0.30 1.55 -19.49
CA LYS A 82 1.55 1.50 -18.70
C LYS A 82 2.17 0.11 -18.65
N PHE A 83 1.35 -0.93 -18.54
CA PHE A 83 1.81 -2.29 -18.23
C PHE A 83 1.65 -3.21 -19.44
N THR A 84 2.52 -3.02 -20.44
CA THR A 84 2.52 -3.84 -21.65
C THR A 84 3.31 -5.14 -21.45
N PRO A 85 2.97 -6.23 -22.17
CA PRO A 85 3.76 -7.46 -22.16
C PRO A 85 5.25 -7.26 -22.52
N SER A 86 5.54 -6.36 -23.46
CA SER A 86 6.92 -6.06 -23.86
C SER A 86 7.72 -5.39 -22.75
N LEU A 87 7.13 -4.42 -22.04
CA LEU A 87 7.76 -3.78 -20.89
C LEU A 87 7.99 -4.79 -19.76
N LEU A 88 6.96 -5.57 -19.42
CA LEU A 88 7.05 -6.56 -18.33
C LEU A 88 8.10 -7.63 -18.62
N ARG A 89 8.19 -8.11 -19.87
CA ARG A 89 9.25 -9.02 -20.30
C ARG A 89 10.64 -8.39 -20.19
N ALA A 90 10.80 -7.12 -20.56
CA ALA A 90 12.09 -6.43 -20.46
C ALA A 90 12.55 -6.25 -19.00
N VAL A 91 11.62 -5.96 -18.09
CA VAL A 91 11.91 -5.70 -16.67
C VAL A 91 12.12 -6.98 -15.88
N PHE A 92 11.24 -7.98 -16.06
CA PHE A 92 11.23 -9.19 -15.24
C PHE A 92 11.87 -10.42 -15.92
N LYS A 93 12.25 -10.32 -17.20
CA LYS A 93 13.02 -11.33 -17.96
C LYS A 93 12.48 -12.76 -17.77
N ASP A 94 13.24 -13.59 -17.05
CA ASP A 94 13.02 -15.02 -16.86
C ASP A 94 12.05 -15.34 -15.71
N ALA A 95 11.50 -14.32 -15.04
CA ALA A 95 10.53 -14.51 -13.97
C ALA A 95 9.27 -15.21 -14.50
N LYS A 96 8.83 -16.25 -13.79
CA LYS A 96 7.70 -17.10 -14.20
C LYS A 96 6.37 -16.58 -13.66
N ALA A 97 6.40 -15.92 -12.51
CA ALA A 97 5.21 -15.35 -11.88
C ALA A 97 5.56 -14.05 -11.17
N VAL A 98 5.01 -12.95 -11.67
CA VAL A 98 5.17 -11.62 -11.08
C VAL A 98 3.80 -11.04 -10.74
N CYS A 99 3.69 -10.49 -9.54
CA CYS A 99 2.55 -9.66 -9.16
C CYS A 99 3.04 -8.33 -8.64
N ILE A 100 2.73 -7.26 -9.37
CA ILE A 100 2.98 -5.88 -9.00
C ILE A 100 1.74 -5.37 -8.27
N TYR A 101 1.93 -4.89 -7.05
CA TYR A 101 0.87 -4.35 -6.20
C TYR A 101 1.04 -2.85 -6.07
N GLY A 102 -0.05 -2.13 -6.32
CA GLY A 102 -0.10 -0.69 -6.16
C GLY A 102 -1.50 -0.20 -5.89
N GLU A 103 -1.60 1.10 -5.72
CA GLU A 103 -2.88 1.78 -5.53
C GLU A 103 -3.24 2.49 -6.84
N GLY A 104 -4.42 2.20 -7.38
CA GLY A 104 -5.07 3.07 -8.34
C GLY A 104 -5.64 4.27 -7.59
N TYR A 105 -5.28 5.48 -7.95
CA TYR A 105 -5.61 6.69 -7.21
C TYR A 105 -5.87 7.87 -8.15
N GLY A 106 -6.66 8.85 -7.71
CA GLY A 106 -7.01 10.04 -8.49
C GLY A 106 -8.51 10.29 -8.59
N HIS A 107 -8.89 11.21 -9.46
CA HIS A 107 -10.27 11.62 -9.70
C HIS A 107 -11.21 10.42 -9.92
N LYS A 108 -12.38 10.43 -9.27
CA LYS A 108 -13.38 9.35 -9.26
C LYS A 108 -12.95 8.04 -8.59
N ILE A 109 -11.84 8.02 -7.86
CA ILE A 109 -11.42 6.88 -7.04
C ILE A 109 -11.36 7.33 -5.58
N GLN A 110 -12.33 6.93 -4.76
CA GLN A 110 -12.44 7.33 -3.35
C GLN A 110 -12.33 8.86 -3.18
N LYS A 111 -11.44 9.35 -2.30
CA LYS A 111 -11.08 10.76 -2.12
C LYS A 111 -9.93 11.21 -3.03
N GLY A 112 -9.75 10.53 -4.15
CA GLY A 112 -8.54 10.61 -4.94
C GLY A 112 -8.39 11.91 -5.72
N GLU A 113 -9.43 12.72 -5.85
CA GLU A 113 -9.39 14.06 -6.46
C GLU A 113 -8.41 15.00 -5.75
N HIS A 114 -8.10 14.75 -4.48
CA HIS A 114 -7.07 15.49 -3.76
C HIS A 114 -5.65 15.15 -4.24
N TYR A 115 -5.44 13.90 -4.70
CA TYR A 115 -4.15 13.47 -5.22
C TYR A 115 -3.96 13.91 -6.67
N ILE A 116 -4.94 13.62 -7.53
CA ILE A 116 -4.93 13.99 -8.95
C ILE A 116 -6.31 14.57 -9.28
N ALA A 117 -6.39 15.88 -9.49
CA ALA A 117 -7.66 16.57 -9.67
C ALA A 117 -8.39 16.15 -10.95
N ASN A 118 -7.64 15.94 -12.04
CA ASN A 118 -8.15 15.63 -13.37
C ASN A 118 -7.43 14.41 -13.95
N GLY A 119 -7.85 13.22 -13.54
CA GLY A 119 -7.32 11.94 -14.02
C GLY A 119 -7.01 10.97 -12.89
N CYS A 120 -6.46 9.82 -13.24
CA CYS A 120 -6.00 8.82 -12.28
C CYS A 120 -4.67 8.22 -12.72
N ASP A 121 -3.96 7.61 -11.78
CA ASP A 121 -2.73 6.87 -12.04
C ASP A 121 -2.61 5.67 -11.10
N PHE A 122 -1.50 4.96 -11.22
CA PHE A 122 -1.07 3.84 -10.40
C PHE A 122 0.20 4.22 -9.63
N ILE A 123 0.24 3.90 -8.34
CA ILE A 123 1.43 4.07 -7.50
C ILE A 123 1.83 2.75 -6.86
N LEU A 124 3.07 2.33 -7.12
CA LEU A 124 3.64 1.06 -6.67
C LEU A 124 3.84 1.04 -5.14
N PHE A 125 3.53 -0.07 -4.48
CA PHE A 125 3.93 -0.27 -3.07
C PHE A 125 4.57 -1.63 -2.76
N ASP A 126 4.38 -2.66 -3.59
CA ASP A 126 5.04 -3.96 -3.44
C ASP A 126 5.13 -4.72 -4.76
N VAL A 127 6.06 -5.67 -4.85
CA VAL A 127 6.16 -6.64 -5.94
C VAL A 127 6.50 -8.00 -5.34
N LEU A 128 5.83 -9.04 -5.85
CA LEU A 128 6.12 -10.44 -5.59
C LEU A 128 6.64 -11.07 -6.89
N VAL A 129 7.86 -11.62 -6.87
CA VAL A 129 8.49 -12.30 -8.02
C VAL A 129 8.84 -13.72 -7.61
N ASP A 130 8.25 -14.73 -8.24
CA ASP A 130 8.54 -16.15 -8.01
C ASP A 130 8.55 -16.55 -6.52
N GLY A 131 7.65 -15.96 -5.73
CA GLY A 131 7.53 -16.18 -4.29
C GLY A 131 8.32 -15.22 -3.40
N TRP A 132 9.15 -14.35 -3.97
CA TRP A 132 9.97 -13.38 -3.25
C TRP A 132 9.33 -11.99 -3.22
N TRP A 133 9.09 -11.46 -2.03
CA TRP A 133 8.75 -10.05 -1.87
C TRP A 133 10.00 -9.20 -2.10
N LEU A 134 9.92 -8.23 -3.01
CA LEU A 134 11.07 -7.39 -3.33
C LEU A 134 11.39 -6.42 -2.19
N THR A 135 12.68 -6.19 -1.97
CA THR A 135 13.19 -5.15 -1.07
C THR A 135 12.84 -3.77 -1.59
N ARG A 136 12.90 -2.75 -0.73
CA ARG A 136 12.64 -1.36 -1.13
C ARG A 136 13.51 -0.90 -2.31
N SER A 137 14.82 -1.21 -2.30
CA SER A 137 15.73 -0.86 -3.40
C SER A 137 15.31 -1.49 -4.73
N ASN A 138 14.81 -2.72 -4.70
CA ASN A 138 14.34 -3.41 -5.90
C ASN A 138 12.98 -2.87 -6.38
N LEU A 139 12.11 -2.42 -5.47
CA LEU A 139 10.90 -1.69 -5.85
C LEU A 139 11.23 -0.37 -6.55
N GLU A 140 12.24 0.36 -6.08
CA GLU A 140 12.70 1.61 -6.70
C GLU A 140 13.32 1.38 -8.08
N ASP A 141 14.07 0.29 -8.25
CA ASP A 141 14.58 -0.15 -9.56
C ASP A 141 13.44 -0.51 -10.53
N VAL A 142 12.43 -1.26 -10.08
CA VAL A 142 11.22 -1.54 -10.87
C VAL A 142 10.49 -0.25 -11.24
N SER A 143 10.26 0.63 -10.27
CA SER A 143 9.61 1.94 -10.47
C SER A 143 10.34 2.77 -11.52
N THR A 144 11.67 2.81 -11.46
CA THR A 144 12.53 3.53 -12.42
C THR A 144 12.43 2.91 -13.82
N LYS A 145 12.62 1.59 -13.95
CA LYS A 145 12.60 0.89 -15.23
C LYS A 145 11.24 0.96 -15.94
N MET A 146 10.16 0.98 -15.17
CA MET A 146 8.80 1.06 -15.69
C MET A 146 8.27 2.50 -15.80
N ASN A 147 9.03 3.48 -15.30
CA ASN A 147 8.60 4.88 -15.21
C ASN A 147 7.22 5.05 -14.54
N ILE A 148 7.04 4.38 -13.39
CA ILE A 148 5.82 4.45 -12.57
C ILE A 148 6.14 5.06 -11.20
N ALA A 149 5.17 5.75 -10.60
CA ALA A 149 5.33 6.27 -9.25
C ALA A 149 5.44 5.12 -8.22
N ILE A 150 6.12 5.39 -7.11
CA ILE A 150 6.21 4.50 -5.94
C ILE A 150 5.80 5.26 -4.69
N VAL A 151 5.11 4.59 -3.75
CA VAL A 151 4.71 5.22 -2.50
C VAL A 151 5.93 5.79 -1.78
N PRO A 152 5.86 7.06 -1.33
CA PRO A 152 7.00 7.73 -0.72
C PRO A 152 7.25 7.16 0.68
N LEU A 153 8.53 7.10 1.05
CA LEU A 153 8.93 6.87 2.43
C LEU A 153 8.70 8.16 3.21
N ILE A 154 7.95 8.07 4.31
CA ILE A 154 7.70 9.20 5.20
C ILE A 154 8.73 9.23 6.33
N GLY A 155 9.22 8.06 6.76
CA GLY A 155 10.22 7.97 7.81
C GLY A 155 10.55 6.55 8.22
N LYS A 156 11.30 6.47 9.31
CA LYS A 156 11.67 5.24 10.00
C LYS A 156 11.67 5.51 11.51
N GLY A 157 11.38 4.48 12.29
CA GLY A 157 11.32 4.55 13.75
C GLY A 157 10.49 3.40 14.32
N THR A 158 10.09 3.53 15.57
CA THR A 158 9.24 2.56 16.28
C THR A 158 7.78 2.64 15.82
N LEU A 159 6.98 1.62 16.14
CA LEU A 159 5.56 1.64 15.83
C LEU A 159 4.82 2.71 16.66
N MET A 160 5.30 2.99 17.88
CA MET A 160 4.76 4.04 18.75
C MET A 160 5.00 5.44 18.19
N GLU A 161 6.20 5.73 17.70
CA GLU A 161 6.49 7.01 17.04
C GLU A 161 5.63 7.22 15.79
N ALA A 162 5.39 6.16 15.01
CA ALA A 162 4.49 6.20 13.85
C ALA A 162 3.04 6.53 14.26
N ILE A 163 2.57 5.96 15.37
CA ILE A 163 1.24 6.22 15.93
C ILE A 163 1.12 7.69 16.32
N ASP A 164 2.08 8.21 17.09
CA ASP A 164 2.08 9.61 17.55
C ASP A 164 2.15 10.59 16.37
N PHE A 165 2.94 10.26 15.35
CA PHE A 165 3.04 11.04 14.12
C PHE A 165 1.70 11.10 13.38
N VAL A 166 1.07 9.95 13.13
CA VAL A 166 -0.22 9.89 12.41
C VAL A 166 -1.36 10.50 13.22
N LYS A 167 -1.34 10.38 14.55
CA LYS A 167 -2.34 10.97 15.43
C LYS A 167 -2.38 12.50 15.32
N LYS A 168 -1.22 13.15 15.16
CA LYS A 168 -1.12 14.60 14.89
C LYS A 168 -1.64 14.98 13.50
N GLY A 169 -1.60 14.04 12.55
CA GLY A 169 -1.91 14.28 11.15
C GLY A 169 -0.72 14.92 10.41
N PHE A 170 -0.61 14.63 9.13
CA PHE A 170 0.43 15.19 8.27
C PHE A 170 -0.12 15.39 6.85
N THR A 171 0.44 16.35 6.12
CA THR A 171 0.06 16.62 4.73
C THR A 171 0.59 15.52 3.82
N SER A 172 -0.24 15.05 2.89
CA SER A 172 0.19 14.11 1.84
C SER A 172 1.33 14.69 1.02
N THR A 173 2.36 13.88 0.79
CA THR A 173 3.55 14.28 0.03
C THR A 173 3.33 14.19 -1.48
N ILE A 174 2.38 13.38 -1.93
CA ILE A 174 2.06 13.20 -3.36
C ILE A 174 0.83 13.97 -3.81
N ALA A 175 0.03 14.52 -2.90
CA ALA A 175 -1.20 15.19 -3.27
C ALA A 175 -0.94 16.47 -4.08
N GLN A 176 -1.74 16.68 -5.15
CA GLN A 176 -1.80 17.96 -5.85
C GLN A 176 -2.37 19.05 -4.93
N ASN A 177 -3.38 18.72 -4.13
CA ASN A 177 -3.87 19.60 -3.08
C ASN A 177 -2.88 19.63 -1.89
N LYS A 178 -2.12 20.72 -1.76
CA LYS A 178 -1.07 20.88 -0.74
C LYS A 178 -1.58 21.08 0.69
N ALA A 179 -2.89 21.17 0.90
CA ALA A 179 -3.50 21.19 2.22
C ALA A 179 -4.14 19.83 2.59
N TYR A 180 -4.04 18.82 1.73
CA TYR A 180 -4.68 17.53 1.96
C TYR A 180 -3.95 16.73 3.04
N VAL A 181 -4.68 16.42 4.12
CA VAL A 181 -4.18 15.55 5.19
C VAL A 181 -4.14 14.11 4.67
N ALA A 182 -2.95 13.50 4.74
CA ALA A 182 -2.74 12.11 4.34
C ALA A 182 -3.63 11.15 5.13
N GLU A 183 -4.02 10.03 4.50
CA GLU A 183 -4.86 9.02 5.17
C GLU A 183 -4.14 8.43 6.40
N GLY A 184 -2.83 8.21 6.28
CA GLY A 184 -1.97 7.71 7.33
C GLY A 184 -0.72 7.02 6.80
N LEU A 185 -0.26 5.98 7.48
CA LEU A 185 0.96 5.23 7.15
C LEU A 185 0.68 3.74 6.96
N ILE A 186 1.46 3.14 6.07
CA ILE A 186 1.74 1.69 6.06
C ILE A 186 3.11 1.48 6.67
N CYS A 187 3.19 0.62 7.68
CA CYS A 187 4.41 0.35 8.43
C CYS A 187 4.81 -1.11 8.20
N LYS A 188 6.07 -1.32 7.82
CA LYS A 188 6.71 -2.64 7.73
C LYS A 188 7.92 -2.66 8.68
N PRO A 189 8.21 -3.77 9.38
CA PRO A 189 9.46 -3.86 10.13
C PRO A 189 10.63 -3.69 9.15
N ALA A 190 11.76 -3.14 9.62
CA ALA A 190 12.91 -2.85 8.76
C ALA A 190 13.49 -4.11 8.08
N ILE A 191 13.20 -5.28 8.65
CA ILE A 191 13.46 -6.61 8.08
C ILE A 191 12.11 -7.27 7.83
N GLU A 192 11.92 -7.90 6.67
CA GLU A 192 10.66 -8.56 6.35
C GLU A 192 10.40 -9.74 7.32
N LEU A 193 9.23 -9.73 7.97
CA LEU A 193 8.82 -10.75 8.93
C LEU A 193 7.49 -11.38 8.52
N PHE A 194 7.34 -12.66 8.82
CA PHE A 194 6.12 -13.43 8.56
C PHE A 194 5.65 -14.12 9.83
N ASN A 195 4.34 -14.20 10.04
CA ASN A 195 3.76 -15.04 11.08
C ASN A 195 3.79 -16.53 10.69
N ARG A 196 3.33 -17.40 11.60
CA ARG A 196 3.29 -18.86 11.39
C ARG A 196 2.41 -19.31 10.20
N GLN A 197 1.51 -18.46 9.71
CA GLN A 197 0.67 -18.72 8.54
C GLN A 197 1.32 -18.20 7.23
N GLY A 198 2.54 -17.66 7.29
CA GLY A 198 3.21 -17.06 6.14
C GLY A 198 2.61 -15.70 5.72
N THR A 199 1.86 -15.05 6.61
CA THR A 199 1.36 -13.69 6.37
C THR A 199 2.40 -12.67 6.82
N ARG A 200 2.64 -11.65 6.00
CA ARG A 200 3.59 -10.57 6.32
C ARG A 200 3.13 -9.78 7.54
N ILE A 201 4.07 -9.40 8.38
CA ILE A 201 3.82 -8.48 9.48
C ILE A 201 3.84 -7.06 8.93
N VAL A 202 2.66 -6.52 8.63
CA VAL A 202 2.48 -5.16 8.11
C VAL A 202 1.34 -4.51 8.89
N ALA A 203 1.56 -3.29 9.36
CA ALA A 203 0.56 -2.50 10.06
C ALA A 203 0.11 -1.32 9.20
N LYS A 204 -1.15 -0.91 9.39
CA LYS A 204 -1.63 0.41 8.93
C LYS A 204 -2.03 1.26 10.12
N ILE A 205 -1.78 2.55 10.01
CA ILE A 205 -2.19 3.54 10.99
C ILE A 205 -2.91 4.63 10.21
N LYS A 206 -4.12 5.00 10.60
CA LYS A 206 -4.92 6.02 9.89
C LYS A 206 -5.27 7.17 10.81
N HIS A 207 -5.09 8.40 10.35
CA HIS A 207 -5.38 9.59 11.16
C HIS A 207 -6.85 9.62 11.61
N ARG A 208 -7.76 9.26 10.70
CA ARG A 208 -9.21 9.19 10.95
C ARG A 208 -9.58 8.29 12.13
N ASP A 209 -8.83 7.22 12.37
CA ASP A 209 -9.11 6.26 13.44
C ASP A 209 -8.88 6.85 14.84
N PHE A 210 -8.16 7.97 14.97
CA PHE A 210 -7.91 8.67 16.25
C PHE A 210 -8.87 9.84 16.51
N ILE A 211 -9.45 10.44 15.46
CA ILE A 211 -10.33 11.62 15.58
C ILE A 211 -11.82 11.28 15.51
N GLY A 212 -12.18 10.02 15.21
CA GLY A 212 -13.56 9.53 15.24
C GLY A 212 -14.52 10.13 14.20
N LYS A 213 -14.00 10.89 13.23
CA LYS A 213 -14.76 11.43 12.10
C LYS A 213 -14.99 10.38 11.03
#